data_AF-A0A971IXP3-F1
#
_entry.id   AF-A0A971IXP3-F1
#
_cell.length_a   1.000
_cell.length_b   1.000
_cell.length_c   1.000
_cell.angle_alpha   90.00
_cell.angle_beta   90.00
_cell.angle_gamma   90.00
#
_symmetry.space_group_name_H-M   'P 1'
#
loop_
_entity.id
_entity.type
_entity.pdbx_description
1 polymer ?
#
loop_
_entity_poly.entity_id
_entity_poly.type
_entity_poly.pdbx_seq_one_letter_code
_entity_poly.pdbx_strand_id
1 'polypeptide(L)' 'MVGEYFADLLVENKVIIELKAADTICEEHENQLINYLKATDIEVGLLVNFGKRPEIKRKIFSNKNKL' A
#
# COMPACT_ATOMS: atom_id res chain seq x y z
N MET A 1 6.60 -15.00 14.46
CA MET A 1 5.19 -14.82 14.03
C MET A 1 5.20 -13.74 12.96
N VAL A 2 4.85 -14.08 11.72
CA VAL A 2 4.58 -13.07 10.69
C VAL A 2 3.22 -12.48 11.05
N GLY A 3 3.16 -11.18 11.33
CA GLY A 3 1.90 -10.53 11.71
C GLY A 3 0.86 -10.67 10.60
N GLU A 4 -0.39 -10.94 10.97
CA GLU A 4 -1.50 -10.83 10.02
C GLU A 4 -1.71 -9.35 9.71
N TYR A 5 -1.39 -9.00 8.47
CA TYR A 5 -1.47 -7.64 7.95
C TYR A 5 -2.66 -7.60 6.99
N PHE A 6 -3.65 -6.76 7.29
CA PHE A 6 -4.84 -6.56 6.47
C PHE A 6 -4.73 -5.19 5.80
N ALA A 7 -4.84 -5.15 4.47
CA ALA A 7 -4.99 -3.89 3.75
C ALA A 7 -6.34 -3.25 4.12
N ASP A 8 -6.36 -1.92 4.27
CA ASP A 8 -7.61 -1.21 4.61
C ASP A 8 -8.68 -1.44 3.54
N LEU A 9 -8.27 -1.40 2.27
CA LEU A 9 -9.15 -1.56 1.12
C LEU A 9 -8.44 -2.32 0.00
N LEU A 10 -9.10 -3.36 -0.49
CA LEU A 10 -8.73 -4.07 -1.71
C LEU A 10 -9.80 -3.86 -2.77
N VAL A 11 -9.44 -3.18 -3.86
CA VAL A 11 -10.39 -2.85 -4.94
C VAL A 11 -10.22 -3.83 -6.09
N GLU A 12 -11.28 -4.58 -6.38
CA GLU A 12 -11.36 -5.56 -7.48
C GLU A 12 -10.17 -6.53 -7.59
N ASN A 13 -9.48 -6.84 -6.48
CA ASN A 13 -8.23 -7.62 -6.48
C ASN A 13 -7.12 -7.02 -7.38
N LYS A 14 -7.16 -5.71 -7.65
CA LYS A 14 -6.24 -5.01 -8.58
C LYS A 14 -5.48 -3.86 -7.94
N VAL A 15 -6.02 -3.28 -6.87
CA VAL A 15 -5.41 -2.12 -6.20
C VAL A 15 -5.51 -2.28 -4.69
N ILE A 16 -4.37 -2.14 -4.01
CA ILE A 16 -4.31 -2.01 -2.55
C ILE A 16 -4.34 -0.53 -2.19
N ILE A 17 -5.21 -0.16 -1.25
CA ILE A 17 -5.26 1.20 -0.72
C ILE A 17 -5.02 1.13 0.79
N GLU A 18 -4.04 1.89 1.25
CA GLU A 18 -3.67 2.07 2.65
C GLU A 18 -4.02 3.50 3.08
N LEU A 19 -4.81 3.62 4.13
CA LEU A 19 -5.24 4.87 4.71
C LEU A 19 -4.36 5.21 5.91
N LYS A 20 -3.92 6.47 5.98
CA LYS A 20 -3.16 6.99 7.13
C LYS A 20 -3.81 8.25 7.68
N ALA A 21 -3.62 8.47 8.97
CA ALA A 21 -3.96 9.72 9.65
C ALA A 21 -2.70 10.21 10.39
N ALA A 22 -1.67 10.58 9.61
CA ALA A 22 -0.36 10.97 10.11
C ALA A 22 -0.02 12.40 9.69
N ASP A 23 0.92 13.05 10.39
CA ASP A 23 1.36 14.40 10.00
C ASP A 23 1.93 14.45 8.57
N THR A 24 2.61 13.40 8.12
CA THR A 24 3.05 13.21 6.72
C THR A 24 3.29 11.72 6.41
N ILE A 25 3.40 11.36 5.13
CA ILE A 25 3.77 9.99 4.72
C ILE A 25 5.27 9.78 4.88
N CYS A 26 5.68 8.93 5.82
CA CYS A 26 7.06 8.46 6.02
C CYS A 26 7.38 7.16 5.26
N GLU A 27 8.66 6.78 5.30
CA GLU A 27 9.20 5.62 4.57
C GLU A 27 8.59 4.29 5.06
N GLU A 28 8.29 4.18 6.36
CA GLU A 28 7.67 3.00 6.96
C GLU A 28 6.30 2.69 6.35
N HIS A 29 5.50 3.72 6.06
CA HIS A 29 4.22 3.56 5.38
C HIS A 29 4.41 3.03 3.94
N GLU A 30 5.42 3.53 3.23
CA GLU A 30 5.74 3.07 1.87
C GLU A 30 6.24 1.63 1.88
N ASN A 31 7.11 1.29 2.82
CA ASN A 31 7.64 -0.06 2.99
C ASN A 31 6.54 -1.07 3.34
N GLN A 32 5.57 -0.66 4.18
CA GLN A 32 4.37 -1.47 4.44
C GLN A 32 3.59 -1.76 3.15
N LEU A 33 3.26 -0.73 2.37
CA LEU A 33 2.55 -0.90 1.10
C LEU A 33 3.34 -1.81 0.13
N ILE A 34 4.65 -1.60 0.02
CA ILE A 34 5.52 -2.42 -0.82
C ILE A 34 5.53 -3.89 -0.38
N ASN A 35 5.50 -4.18 0.92
CA ASN A 35 5.44 -5.55 1.42
C ASN A 35 4.16 -6.26 0.98
N TYR A 36 3.02 -5.57 0.97
CA TYR A 36 1.78 -6.14 0.42
C TYR A 36 1.86 -6.38 -1.09
N LEU A 37 2.39 -5.42 -1.86
CA LEU A 37 2.56 -5.60 -3.31
C LEU A 37 3.51 -6.76 -3.64
N LYS A 38 4.52 -7.02 -2.79
CA LYS A 38 5.40 -8.19 -2.91
C LYS A 38 4.69 -9.50 -2.56
N ALA A 39 3.85 -9.49 -1.52
CA ALA A 39 3.17 -10.67 -1.01
C ALA A 39 1.91 -11.07 -1.82
N THR A 40 1.41 -10.19 -2.68
CA THR A 40 0.15 -10.38 -3.44
C THR A 40 0.38 -10.21 -4.93
N ASP A 41 -0.54 -10.71 -5.78
CA ASP A 41 -0.51 -10.55 -7.25
C ASP A 41 -0.84 -9.14 -7.74
N ILE A 42 -0.98 -8.19 -6.81
CA ILE A 42 -1.39 -6.82 -7.07
C ILE A 42 -0.16 -5.95 -7.29
N GLU A 43 -0.15 -5.22 -8.40
CA GLU A 43 0.99 -4.39 -8.79
C GLU A 43 0.83 -2.91 -8.43
N VAL A 44 -0.39 -2.48 -8.10
CA VAL A 44 -0.70 -1.07 -7.84
C VAL A 44 -1.13 -0.87 -6.39
N GLY A 45 -0.44 0.05 -5.73
CA GLY A 45 -0.73 0.47 -4.36
C GLY A 45 -0.93 1.98 -4.25
N LEU A 46 -1.87 2.40 -3.41
CA LEU A 46 -2.10 3.81 -3.05
C LEU A 46 -1.95 3.99 -1.54
N LEU A 47 -1.14 4.96 -1.14
CA LEU A 47 -1.13 5.51 0.22
C LEU A 47 -1.91 6.81 0.21
N VAL A 48 -2.99 6.88 0.99
CA VAL A 48 -3.83 8.06 1.13
C VAL A 48 -3.78 8.51 2.58
N ASN A 49 -3.12 9.64 2.83
CA ASN A 49 -3.03 10.24 4.14
C ASN A 49 -4.09 11.33 4.30
N PHE A 50 -4.97 11.17 5.28
CA PHE A 50 -5.98 12.15 5.70
C PHE A 50 -5.54 12.94 6.94
N GLY A 51 -4.23 13.06 7.18
CA GLY A 51 -3.69 13.91 8.23
C GLY A 51 -3.93 15.41 8.00
N LYS A 52 -3.15 16.26 8.68
CA LYS A 52 -3.32 17.73 8.61
C LYS A 52 -3.35 18.28 7.18
N ARG A 53 -2.60 17.66 6.27
CA ARG A 53 -2.67 17.93 4.84
C ARG A 53 -2.91 16.61 4.10
N PRO A 54 -3.88 16.57 3.17
CA PRO A 54 -4.06 15.41 2.32
C PRO A 54 -2.81 15.11 1.50
N GLU A 55 -2.31 13.88 1.57
CA GLU A 55 -1.21 13.41 0.74
C GLU A 55 -1.61 12.10 0.06
N ILE A 56 -1.22 11.93 -1.21
CA ILE A 56 -1.42 10.69 -1.94
C ILE A 56 -0.10 10.27 -2.56
N LYS A 57 0.32 9.02 -2.32
CA LYS A 57 1.46 8.40 -3.01
C LYS A 57 1.02 7.14 -3.73
N ARG A 58 1.37 7.03 -5.01
CA ARG A 58 1.17 5.82 -5.82
C ARG A 58 2.47 5.02 -5.90
N LYS A 59 2.37 3.71 -5.70
CA LYS A 59 3.45 2.75 -5.91
C LYS A 59 3.05 1.74 -6.98
N ILE A 60 4.03 1.40 -7.81
CA ILE A 60 3.92 0.35 -8.83
C ILE A 60 5.02 -0.65 -8.52
N PHE A 61 4.64 -1.90 -8.35
CA PHE A 61 5.56 -3.02 -8.19
C PHE A 61 5.27 -4.03 -9.28
N SER A 62 6.05 -3.97 -10.37
CA SER A 62 5.89 -4.92 -11.46
C SER A 62 6.51 -6.26 -11.07
N ASN A 63 5.66 -7.28 -11.01
CA ASN A 63 6.08 -8.61 -10.60
C ASN A 63 6.29 -9.48 -11.85
N LYS A 64 7.48 -9.38 -12.44
CA LYS A 64 7.85 -10.04 -13.71
C LYS A 64 7.74 -11.58 -13.72
N ASN A 65 7.45 -12.21 -12.58
CA ASN A 65 7.39 -13.66 -12.39
C ASN A 65 5.98 -14.17 -12.07
N LYS A 66 4.93 -13.35 -12.25
CA LYS A 66 3.54 -13.78 -12.09
C LYS A 66 2.99 -14.19 -13.46
N LEU A 67 2.42 -15.40 -13.49
CA LEU A 67 2.01 -16.15 -14.68
C LEU A 67 1.12 -15.33 -15.64
#